data_AF-A0A9D9Q0W7-F1
#
_entry.id   AF-A0A9D9Q0W7-F1
#
_cell.length_a   1.000
_cell.length_b   1.000
_cell.length_c   1.000
_cell.angle_alpha   90.00
_cell.angle_beta   90.00
_cell.angle_gamma   90.00
#
_symmetry.space_group_name_H-M   'P 1'
#
loop_
_entity.id
_entity.type
_entity.pdbx_description
1 polymer ?
#
loop_
_entity_poly.entity_id
_entity_poly.type
_entity_poly.pdbx_seq_one_letter_code
_entity_poly.pdbx_strand_id
1 'polypeptide(L)'
;AGFTGYSADEEGNYYAYYYYWNRHNDNGNNVVMGPMEFAVVRNNVYKLCVDKISKLGHPTPGKDPDPDPETPFDPDESEDDDYYFTVTVKVLPWVVRVNHIEF
;
A
#
# COMPACT_ATOMS: atom_id res chain seq x y z
N ALA A 1 18.19 5.60 18.42
CA ALA A 1 16.89 5.00 18.09
C ALA A 1 15.89 5.40 19.17
N GLY A 2 14.84 6.13 18.82
CA GLY A 2 13.74 6.46 19.74
C GLY A 2 12.68 5.37 19.68
N PHE A 3 12.15 4.95 20.82
CA PHE A 3 11.00 4.06 20.89
C PHE A 3 9.74 4.89 20.62
N THR A 4 9.16 4.77 19.42
CA THR A 4 7.87 5.40 19.11
C THR A 4 6.76 4.45 19.53
N GLY A 5 6.16 4.69 20.69
CA GLY A 5 4.99 3.95 21.17
C GLY A 5 3.67 4.58 20.72
N TYR A 6 2.57 3.82 20.78
CA TYR A 6 1.24 4.38 20.56
C TYR A 6 0.93 5.43 21.63
N SER A 7 0.54 6.62 21.19
CA SER A 7 0.10 7.71 22.06
C SER A 7 -1.40 7.93 21.92
N ALA A 8 -2.07 8.21 23.03
CA ALA A 8 -3.48 8.58 23.01
C ALA A 8 -3.67 10.00 22.44
N ASP A 9 -4.79 10.23 21.77
CA ASP A 9 -5.27 11.57 21.44
C ASP A 9 -5.81 12.32 22.70
N GLU A 10 -6.33 13.54 22.50
CA GLU A 10 -6.91 14.36 23.57
C GLU A 10 -8.12 13.69 24.26
N GLU A 11 -8.73 12.69 23.62
CA GLU A 11 -9.94 11.98 24.04
C GLU A 11 -9.63 10.59 24.64
N GLY A 12 -8.36 10.17 24.62
CA GLY A 12 -7.91 8.87 25.13
C GLY A 12 -7.92 7.73 24.10
N ASN A 13 -8.15 8.01 22.82
CA ASN A 13 -8.15 7.02 21.74
C ASN A 13 -6.74 6.74 21.22
N TYR A 14 -6.48 5.50 20.82
CA TYR A 14 -5.22 5.08 20.20
C TYR A 14 -5.47 4.72 18.74
N TYR A 15 -4.64 5.28 17.84
CA TYR A 15 -4.73 5.04 16.40
C TYR A 15 -3.57 4.17 15.91
N ALA A 16 -3.88 3.27 14.97
CA ALA A 16 -2.90 2.47 14.25
C ALA A 16 -3.10 2.68 12.74
N TYR A 17 -2.02 3.01 12.05
CA TYR A 17 -2.02 3.34 10.63
C TYR A 17 -1.43 2.19 9.82
N TYR A 18 -2.09 1.84 8.71
CA TYR A 18 -1.70 0.78 7.81
C TYR A 18 -1.49 1.37 6.42
N TYR A 19 -0.32 1.13 5.84
CA TYR A 19 0.07 1.66 4.55
C TYR A 19 0.08 0.53 3.51
N TYR A 20 -0.42 0.82 2.31
CA TYR A 20 -0.50 -0.15 1.23
C TYR A 20 -0.04 0.48 -0.09
N TRP A 21 0.92 -0.16 -0.74
CA TRP A 21 1.34 0.18 -2.09
C TRP A 21 0.43 -0.51 -3.09
N ASN A 22 -0.22 0.29 -3.93
CA ASN A 22 -1.20 -0.22 -4.88
C ASN A 22 -0.53 -1.09 -5.96
N ARG A 23 -0.81 -2.39 -5.94
CA ARG A 23 -0.35 -3.33 -6.96
C ARG A 23 -1.18 -3.21 -8.25
N HIS A 24 -0.52 -2.83 -9.35
CA HIS A 24 -1.08 -2.71 -10.69
C HIS A 24 -0.84 -3.96 -11.55
N ASN A 25 0.41 -4.41 -11.65
CA ASN A 25 0.81 -5.50 -12.53
C ASN A 25 1.50 -6.62 -11.75
N ASP A 26 0.69 -7.48 -11.15
CA ASP A 26 1.16 -8.62 -10.37
C ASP A 26 1.96 -9.58 -11.26
N ASN A 27 3.23 -9.80 -10.91
CA ASN A 27 4.11 -10.70 -11.64
C ASN A 27 3.99 -12.15 -11.16
N GLY A 28 3.26 -12.40 -10.06
CA GLY A 28 3.04 -13.72 -9.46
C GLY A 28 4.24 -14.28 -8.68
N ASN A 29 5.27 -13.47 -8.43
CA ASN A 29 6.50 -13.82 -7.75
C ASN A 29 6.85 -12.75 -6.69
N ASN A 30 6.45 -13.02 -5.45
CA ASN A 30 6.60 -12.12 -4.29
C ASN A 30 8.05 -11.92 -3.78
N VAL A 31 9.06 -12.23 -4.59
CA VAL A 31 10.49 -12.12 -4.21
C VAL A 31 11.24 -11.22 -5.20
N VAL A 32 10.58 -10.77 -6.26
CA VAL A 32 11.20 -10.00 -7.33
C VAL A 32 10.24 -8.91 -7.76
N MET A 33 10.70 -7.66 -7.73
CA MET A 33 9.92 -6.54 -8.25
C MET A 33 9.83 -6.58 -9.78
N GLY A 34 8.60 -6.55 -10.28
CA GLY A 34 8.25 -6.55 -11.70
C GLY A 34 8.05 -5.15 -12.28
N PRO A 35 8.13 -4.99 -13.61
CA PRO A 35 7.89 -3.72 -14.26
C PRO A 35 6.45 -3.24 -14.04
N MET A 36 6.32 -2.03 -13.47
CA MET A 36 5.04 -1.39 -13.12
C MET A 36 4.19 -2.20 -12.14
N GLU A 37 4.81 -3.01 -11.28
CA GLU A 37 4.09 -3.86 -10.32
C GLU A 37 3.35 -3.03 -9.27
N PHE A 38 4.04 -2.07 -8.64
CA PHE A 38 3.43 -1.10 -7.73
C PHE A 38 3.33 0.26 -8.42
N ALA A 39 2.16 0.57 -8.97
CA ALA A 39 1.96 1.78 -9.76
C ALA A 39 0.50 2.21 -9.78
N VAL A 40 0.26 3.48 -10.12
CA VAL A 40 -1.08 4.00 -10.39
C VAL A 40 -1.14 4.50 -11.83
N VAL A 41 -1.70 3.68 -12.71
CA VAL A 41 -1.86 4.02 -14.14
C VAL A 41 -3.18 4.76 -14.38
N ARG A 42 -3.13 5.76 -15.28
CA ARG A 42 -4.29 6.58 -15.67
C ARG A 42 -5.42 5.70 -16.23
N ASN A 43 -6.66 6.08 -15.91
CA ASN A 43 -7.86 5.46 -16.44
C ASN A 43 -8.10 3.99 -16.04
N ASN A 44 -7.38 3.49 -15.02
CA ASN A 44 -7.68 2.24 -14.34
C ASN A 44 -8.43 2.51 -13.03
N VAL A 45 -9.30 1.57 -12.64
CA VAL A 45 -9.98 1.57 -11.34
C VAL A 45 -9.40 0.46 -10.48
N TYR A 46 -8.91 0.82 -9.31
CA TYR A 46 -8.36 -0.11 -8.32
C TYR A 46 -9.37 -0.31 -7.20
N LYS A 47 -9.80 -1.55 -6.99
CA LYS A 47 -10.64 -1.93 -5.86
C LYS A 47 -9.79 -2.66 -4.84
N LEU A 48 -9.56 -2.03 -3.70
CA LEU A 48 -8.78 -2.55 -2.59
C LEU A 48 -9.75 -3.09 -1.53
N CYS A 49 -9.55 -4.32 -1.07
CA CYS A 49 -10.30 -4.95 0.00
C CYS A 49 -9.33 -5.39 1.09
N VAL A 50 -9.49 -4.88 2.31
CA VAL A 50 -8.72 -5.34 3.47
C VAL A 50 -9.37 -6.62 3.97
N ASP A 51 -8.70 -7.76 3.79
CA ASP A 51 -9.26 -9.07 4.13
C ASP A 51 -8.95 -9.45 5.58
N LYS A 52 -7.75 -9.11 6.06
CA LYS A 52 -7.29 -9.48 7.39
C LYS A 52 -6.28 -8.48 7.92
N ILE A 53 -6.35 -8.18 9.21
CA ILE A 53 -5.30 -7.47 9.96
C ILE A 53 -4.59 -8.50 10.82
N SER A 54 -3.27 -8.63 10.67
CA SER A 54 -2.46 -9.66 11.32
C SER A 54 -1.61 -9.11 12.47
N LYS A 55 -1.21 -7.84 12.41
CA LYS A 55 -0.37 -7.15 13.41
C LYS A 55 -0.83 -5.72 13.61
N LEU A 56 -0.39 -5.09 14.69
CA LEU A 56 -0.66 -3.66 14.91
C LEU A 56 0.21 -2.81 13.97
N GLY A 57 -0.43 -1.91 13.22
CA GLY A 57 0.23 -0.98 12.29
C GLY A 57 0.97 0.16 12.99
N HIS A 58 1.40 1.18 12.26
CA HIS A 58 2.26 2.24 12.79
C HIS A 58 1.51 3.15 13.79
N PRO A 59 2.18 3.59 14.89
CA PRO A 59 1.57 4.43 15.93
C PRO A 59 1.41 5.91 15.52
N THR A 60 2.15 6.36 14.51
CA THR A 60 2.15 7.76 14.07
C THR A 60 2.00 7.85 12.57
N PRO A 61 1.19 8.78 12.04
CA PRO A 61 1.14 9.06 10.62
C PRO A 61 2.41 9.84 10.23
N GLY A 62 3.49 9.11 9.95
CA GLY A 62 4.78 9.67 9.54
C GLY A 62 4.86 9.93 8.03
N LYS A 63 5.84 10.73 7.60
CA LYS A 63 6.08 11.05 6.18
C LYS A 63 6.64 9.86 5.38
N ASP A 64 7.13 8.84 6.05
CA ASP A 64 7.66 7.63 5.41
C ASP A 64 7.73 6.53 6.47
N PRO A 65 6.62 5.84 6.76
CA PRO A 65 6.56 4.85 7.83
C PRO A 65 7.26 3.54 7.44
N ASP A 66 7.42 3.31 6.13
CA ASP A 66 8.21 2.25 5.52
C ASP A 66 9.01 2.88 4.36
N PRO A 67 10.26 3.30 4.61
CA PRO A 67 11.06 3.97 3.60
C PRO A 67 11.43 2.98 2.49
N ASP A 68 11.16 3.38 1.24
CA ASP A 68 11.61 2.67 0.04
C ASP A 68 13.12 2.40 0.18
N PRO A 69 13.60 1.16 -0.05
CA PRO A 69 14.99 0.80 0.06
C PRO A 69 15.84 1.75 -0.78
N GLU A 70 16.89 2.31 -0.17
CA GLU A 70 17.76 3.28 -0.83
C GLU A 70 18.47 2.67 -2.07
N THR A 71 18.50 1.33 -2.16
CA THR A 71 19.14 0.61 -3.26
C THR A 71 18.13 -0.11 -4.14
N PRO A 72 18.19 0.07 -5.47
CA PRO A 72 17.23 -0.51 -6.43
C PRO A 72 17.35 -2.04 -6.59
N PHE A 73 18.24 -2.70 -5.83
CA PHE A 73 18.45 -4.15 -5.85
C PHE A 73 17.95 -4.84 -4.57
N ASP A 74 17.39 -4.07 -3.63
CA ASP A 74 16.73 -4.60 -2.45
C ASP A 74 15.22 -4.53 -2.72
N PRO A 75 14.57 -5.67 -3.03
CA PRO A 75 13.15 -5.66 -3.34
C PRO A 75 12.34 -5.39 -2.06
N ASP A 76 11.41 -4.43 -2.16
CA ASP A 76 10.34 -4.14 -1.18
C ASP A 76 9.34 -5.31 -0.98
N GLU A 77 9.60 -6.46 -1.63
CA GLU A 77 8.88 -7.72 -1.47
C GLU A 77 9.90 -8.77 -0.98
N SER A 78 10.02 -8.94 0.33
CA SER A 78 10.81 -10.03 0.90
C SER A 78 9.91 -11.13 1.48
N GLU A 79 10.38 -12.39 1.43
CA GLU A 79 9.67 -13.51 2.08
C GLU A 79 9.68 -13.40 3.60
N ASP A 80 10.60 -12.61 4.14
CA ASP A 80 10.76 -12.32 5.57
C ASP A 80 9.96 -11.07 6.01
N ASP A 81 9.27 -10.38 5.09
CA ASP A 81 8.49 -9.20 5.45
C ASP A 81 7.26 -9.55 6.25
N ASP A 82 7.25 -9.00 7.45
CA ASP A 82 6.25 -9.21 8.46
C ASP A 82 4.98 -8.41 8.14
N TYR A 83 4.19 -8.85 7.15
CA TYR A 83 3.00 -8.16 6.69
C TYR A 83 2.03 -7.79 7.83
N TYR A 84 1.70 -6.49 7.93
CA TYR A 84 0.76 -6.00 8.95
C TYR A 84 -0.69 -6.45 8.68
N PHE A 85 -1.07 -6.56 7.42
CA PHE A 85 -2.44 -6.84 6.96
C PHE A 85 -2.42 -7.39 5.53
N THR A 86 -3.50 -8.08 5.15
CA THR A 86 -3.69 -8.67 3.83
C THR A 86 -4.72 -7.86 3.06
N VAL A 87 -4.37 -7.49 1.82
CA VAL A 87 -5.24 -6.72 0.92
C VAL A 87 -5.41 -7.48 -0.39
N THR A 88 -6.65 -7.76 -0.77
CA THR A 88 -6.98 -8.21 -2.12
C THR A 88 -7.19 -7.00 -3.03
N VAL A 89 -6.44 -6.94 -4.12
CA VAL A 89 -6.56 -5.90 -5.15
C VAL A 89 -7.23 -6.45 -6.39
N LYS A 90 -8.22 -5.72 -6.89
CA LYS A 90 -8.80 -5.96 -8.22
C LYS A 90 -8.55 -4.74 -9.10
N VAL A 91 -7.68 -4.90 -10.08
CA VAL A 91 -7.45 -3.92 -11.14
C VAL A 91 -8.48 -4.14 -12.22
N LEU A 92 -9.44 -3.22 -12.33
CA LEU A 92 -10.45 -3.29 -13.38
C LEU A 92 -9.86 -2.83 -14.72
N PRO A 93 -10.28 -3.44 -15.83
CA PRO A 93 -9.83 -3.06 -17.17
C PRO A 93 -10.24 -1.62 -17.48
N TRP A 94 -9.58 -1.05 -18.48
CA TRP A 94 -9.79 0.31 -18.97
C TRP A 94 -11.28 0.62 -19.13
N VAL A 95 -11.78 1.56 -18.32
CA VAL A 95 -13.19 1.98 -18.39
C VAL A 95 -13.29 3.13 -19.39
N VAL A 96 -14.03 2.94 -20.47
CA VAL A 96 -14.36 4.03 -21.40
C VAL A 96 -15.32 4.98 -20.68
N ARG A 97 -14.88 6.23 -20.45
CA ARG A 97 -15.73 7.30 -19.93
C ARG A 97 -16.22 8.15 -21.10
N VAL A 98 -17.54 8.21 -21.28
CA VAL A 98 -18.16 9.09 -22.27
C VAL A 98 -18.18 10.50 -21.68
N ASN A 99 -17.37 11.39 -22.23
CA ASN A 99 -17.38 12.81 -21.87
C ASN A 99 -18.17 13.56 -22.95
N HIS A 100 -19.34 14.10 -22.60
CA HIS A 100 -20.06 15.02 -23.47
C HIS A 100 -19.35 16.38 -23.43
N ILE A 101 -18.54 16.65 -24.45
CA ILE A 101 -17.81 17.92 -24.59
C ILE A 101 -18.56 18.75 -25.64
N GLU A 102 -19.11 19.88 -25.22
CA GLU A 102 -19.66 20.90 -26.13
C GLU A 102 -18.54 21.86 -26.56
N PHE A 103 -18.56 22.26 -27.84
CA PHE A 103 -17.58 23.16 -28.45
C PHE A 103 -18.20 24.51 -28.79
#